data_AF-A0A957QSF5-F1
#
_entry.id   AF-A0A957QSF5-F1
#
_cell.length_a   1.000
_cell.length_b   1.000
_cell.length_c   1.000
_cell.angle_alpha   90.00
_cell.angle_beta   90.00
_cell.angle_gamma   90.00
#
_symmetry.space_group_name_H-M   'P 1'
#
loop_
_entity.id
_entity.type
_entity.pdbx_description
1 polymer ?
#
loop_
_entity_poly.entity_id
_entity_poly.type
_entity_poly.pdbx_seq_one_letter_code
_entity_poly.pdbx_strand_id
1 'polypeptide(L)' 'VFRVGFKPTSTITRPQQSVRKNLEEIEFQLRKGRHDPCVGVRAGVTLESRVAIDLLNAVLMHAASHVAPDAFRLFE' A
#
# COMPACT_ATOMS: atom_id res chain seq x y z
N VAL A 1 15.19 -4.97 -8.59
CA VAL A 1 13.94 -5.41 -9.25
C VAL A 1 13.01 -5.98 -8.19
N PHE A 2 11.76 -5.53 -8.14
CA PHE A 2 10.75 -6.00 -7.16
C PHE A 2 9.71 -6.90 -7.86
N ARG A 3 9.30 -7.97 -7.18
CA ARG A 3 8.15 -8.81 -7.59
C ARG A 3 7.18 -8.86 -6.42
N VAL A 4 5.91 -8.56 -6.68
CA VAL A 4 4.89 -8.47 -5.62
C VAL A 4 3.75 -9.43 -5.94
N GLY A 5 3.49 -10.34 -5.01
CA GLY A 5 2.34 -11.25 -5.08
C GLY A 5 1.12 -10.61 -4.45
N PHE A 6 -0.02 -10.69 -5.14
CA PHE A 6 -1.31 -10.27 -4.61
C PHE A 6 -2.18 -11.50 -4.38
N LYS A 7 -2.80 -11.59 -3.20
CA LYS A 7 -3.88 -12.55 -3.00
C LYS A 7 -5.06 -12.23 -3.92
N PRO A 8 -5.93 -13.20 -4.22
CA PRO A 8 -7.21 -12.94 -4.85
C PRO A 8 -8.04 -11.92 -4.06
N THR A 9 -8.92 -11.20 -4.76
CA THR A 9 -9.84 -10.25 -4.10
C THR A 9 -10.71 -10.99 -3.09
N SER A 10 -10.71 -10.55 -1.82
CA SER A 10 -11.43 -11.24 -0.73
C SER A 10 -12.95 -11.23 -0.91
N THR A 11 -13.49 -10.14 -1.48
CA THR A 11 -14.92 -10.00 -1.68
C THR A 11 -15.30 -10.57 -3.04
N ILE A 12 -16.11 -11.63 -3.02
CA ILE A 12 -16.65 -12.29 -4.21
C ILE A 12 -18.17 -12.43 -4.11
N THR A 13 -18.82 -12.77 -5.21
CA THR A 13 -20.29 -12.86 -5.31
C THR A 13 -20.88 -14.11 -4.64
N ARG A 14 -20.04 -15.09 -4.29
CA ARG A 14 -20.49 -16.32 -3.62
C ARG A 14 -20.77 -16.06 -2.14
N PRO A 15 -21.74 -16.75 -1.53
CA PRO A 15 -21.89 -16.79 -0.07
C PRO A 15 -20.60 -17.31 0.59
N GLN A 16 -20.23 -16.72 1.73
CA GLN A 16 -18.99 -17.01 2.44
C GLN A 16 -19.26 -17.08 3.95
N GLN A 17 -18.74 -18.11 4.61
CA GLN A 17 -18.76 -18.19 6.08
C GLN A 17 -17.83 -17.13 6.66
N SER A 18 -18.31 -16.37 7.65
CA SER A 18 -17.58 -15.28 8.28
C SER A 18 -18.13 -15.00 9.66
N VAL A 19 -17.54 -14.05 10.37
CA VAL A 19 -17.93 -13.68 11.74
C VAL A 19 -18.12 -12.17 11.86
N ARG A 20 -19.11 -11.75 12.65
CA ARG A 20 -19.29 -10.35 13.03
C ARG A 20 -18.31 -9.95 14.14
N LYS A 21 -18.22 -8.64 14.41
CA LYS A 21 -17.36 -8.12 15.51
C LYS A 21 -17.76 -8.62 16.90
N ASN A 22 -19.02 -9.01 17.09
CA ASN A 22 -19.54 -9.61 18.32
C ASN A 22 -19.38 -11.14 18.36
N LEU A 23 -18.58 -11.73 17.45
CA LEU A 23 -18.29 -13.16 17.36
C LEU A 23 -19.47 -14.04 16.92
N GLU A 24 -20.57 -13.45 16.47
CA GLU A 24 -21.67 -14.21 15.87
C GLU A 24 -21.30 -14.68 14.47
N GLU A 25 -21.46 -15.98 14.23
CA GLU A 25 -21.31 -16.62 12.93
C GLU A 25 -22.33 -16.09 11.92
N ILE A 26 -21.89 -15.83 10.70
CA ILE A 26 -22.73 -15.34 9.61
C ILE A 26 -22.35 -15.97 8.28
N GLU A 27 -23.36 -16.14 7.43
CA GLU A 27 -23.15 -16.33 6.00
C GLU A 27 -23.13 -14.96 5.31
N PHE A 28 -21.93 -14.45 5.03
CA PHE A 28 -21.73 -13.20 4.33
C PHE A 28 -22.07 -13.36 2.85
N GLN A 29 -22.95 -12.48 2.36
CA GLN A 29 -23.26 -12.35 0.94
C GLN A 29 -23.05 -10.91 0.48
N LEU A 30 -22.31 -10.76 -0.62
CA LEU A 30 -22.06 -9.46 -1.22
C LEU A 30 -23.38 -8.85 -1.73
N ARG A 31 -23.75 -7.68 -1.20
CA ARG A 31 -24.85 -6.87 -1.75
C ARG A 31 -24.50 -6.43 -3.17
N LYS A 32 -25.51 -6.20 -4.02
CA LYS A 32 -25.30 -5.79 -5.42
C LYS A 32 -24.25 -4.67 -5.53
N GLY A 33 -23.29 -4.84 -6.43
CA GLY A 33 -22.20 -3.90 -6.67
C GLY A 33 -21.08 -4.52 -7.50
N ARG A 34 -20.25 -3.68 -8.14
CA ARG A 34 -19.06 -4.13 -8.87
C ARG A 34 -17.87 -4.21 -7.92
N HIS A 35 -17.19 -5.34 -7.93
CA HIS A 35 -15.95 -5.56 -7.19
C HIS A 35 -14.85 -5.98 -8.16
N ASP A 36 -13.60 -5.66 -7.85
CA ASP A 36 -12.49 -6.01 -8.73
C ASP A 36 -12.30 -7.54 -8.79
N PRO A 37 -12.27 -8.16 -9.98
CA PRO A 37 -11.99 -9.59 -10.10
C PRO A 37 -10.51 -9.90 -9.80
N CYS A 38 -9.62 -8.91 -9.98
CA CYS A 38 -8.20 -9.02 -9.66
C CYS A 38 -7.64 -7.64 -9.28
N VAL A 39 -7.31 -7.45 -8.01
CA VAL A 39 -6.69 -6.19 -7.53
C VAL A 39 -5.33 -5.92 -8.16
N GLY A 40 -4.61 -6.98 -8.54
CA GLY A 40 -3.26 -6.90 -9.09
C GLY A 40 -3.18 -6.11 -10.40
N VAL A 41 -4.25 -6.10 -11.20
CA VAL A 41 -4.30 -5.36 -12.47
C VAL A 41 -4.10 -3.86 -12.26
N ARG A 42 -4.61 -3.30 -11.16
CA ARG A 42 -4.45 -1.87 -10.85
C ARG A 42 -3.30 -1.58 -9.89
N ALA A 43 -2.74 -2.60 -9.25
CA ALA A 43 -1.79 -2.41 -8.15
C ALA A 43 -0.44 -1.84 -8.60
N GLY A 44 -0.07 -2.02 -9.88
CA GLY A 44 1.20 -1.55 -10.44
C GLY A 44 1.45 -0.06 -10.18
N VAL A 45 0.48 0.80 -10.51
CA VAL A 45 0.60 2.26 -10.32
C VAL A 45 0.85 2.63 -8.85
N THR A 46 0.15 1.96 -7.93
CA THR A 46 0.33 2.20 -6.48
C THR A 46 1.69 1.74 -5.99
N LEU A 47 2.18 0.58 -6.48
CA LEU A 47 3.50 0.08 -6.13
C LEU A 47 4.62 0.97 -6.66
N GLU A 48 4.52 1.43 -7.91
CA GLU A 48 5.49 2.35 -8.51
C GLU A 48 5.57 3.66 -7.72
N SER A 49 4.42 4.23 -7.41
CA SER A 49 4.34 5.46 -6.60
C SER A 49 4.97 5.24 -5.22
N ARG A 50 4.68 4.11 -4.58
CA ARG A 50 5.23 3.79 -3.26
C ARG A 50 6.75 3.65 -3.28
N VAL A 51 7.28 2.92 -4.27
CA VAL A 51 8.73 2.75 -4.45
C VAL A 51 9.41 4.09 -4.73
N ALA A 52 8.82 4.96 -5.55
CA ALA A 52 9.39 6.28 -5.83
C ALA A 52 9.48 7.15 -4.56
N ILE A 53 8.44 7.16 -3.73
CA ILE A 53 8.42 7.87 -2.45
C ILE A 53 9.51 7.34 -1.51
N ASP A 54 9.61 6.01 -1.38
CA ASP A 54 10.59 5.40 -0.46
C ASP A 54 12.04 5.64 -0.93
N LEU A 55 12.29 5.60 -2.24
CA LEU A 55 13.60 5.93 -2.81
C LEU A 55 13.97 7.40 -2.58
N LEU A 56 13.03 8.32 -2.81
CA LEU A 56 13.26 9.74 -2.54
C LEU A 56 13.59 9.97 -1.06
N ASN A 57 12.86 9.34 -0.16
CA ASN A 57 13.13 9.43 1.27
C ASN A 57 14.55 8.92 1.60
N ALA A 58 14.95 7.77 1.05
CA ALA A 58 16.30 7.24 1.26
C ALA A 58 17.39 8.18 0.75
N VAL A 59 17.17 8.82 -0.42
CA VAL A 59 18.09 9.82 -0.97
C VAL A 59 18.19 11.05 -0.06
N LEU A 60 17.07 11.58 0.42
CA LEU A 60 17.06 12.73 1.31
C LEU A 60 17.73 12.42 2.65
N MET A 61 17.49 11.25 3.23
CA MET A 61 18.15 10.79 4.46
C MET A 61 19.67 10.68 4.27
N HIS A 62 20.11 10.14 3.14
CA HIS A 62 21.53 10.07 2.82
C HIS A 62 22.15 11.47 2.65
N ALA A 63 21.49 12.37 1.91
CA ALA A 63 21.94 13.75 1.74
C ALA A 63 22.05 14.49 3.08
N ALA A 64 21.09 14.28 3.98
CA ALA A 64 21.11 14.86 5.32
C ALA A 64 22.27 14.36 6.21
N SER A 65 22.92 13.24 5.87
CA SER A 65 24.13 12.78 6.57
C SER A 65 25.41 13.50 6.11
N HIS A 66 25.36 14.20 4.99
CA HIS A 66 26.48 14.93 4.38
C HIS A 66 26.23 16.45 4.36
N VAL A 67 25.63 16.97 5.43
CA VAL A 67 25.40 18.41 5.59
C VAL A 67 26.75 19.07 5.88
N ALA A 68 27.27 19.85 4.93
CA ALA A 68 28.42 20.72 5.16
C ALA A 68 28.03 21.83 6.15
N PRO A 69 28.51 21.82 7.40
CA PRO A 69 28.06 22.76 8.44
C PRO A 69 28.29 24.23 8.03
N ASP A 70 29.34 24.45 7.27
CA ASP A 70 29.79 25.70 6.68
C ASP A 70 28.83 26.24 5.60
N ALA A 71 28.03 25.40 4.94
CA ALA A 71 27.00 25.83 4.00
C ALA A 71 25.77 26.46 4.66
N PHE A 72 25.67 26.41 6.00
CA PHE A 72 24.54 26.92 6.77
C PHE A 72 24.93 28.01 7.78
N ARG A 73 26.12 28.62 7.64
CA ARG A 73 26.48 29.83 8.41
C ARG A 73 25.64 31.02 7.92
N LEU A 74 24.59 31.32 8.67
CA LEU A 74 23.71 32.47 8.41
C LEU A 74 24.33 33.80 8.87
N PHE A 75 25.36 33.75 9.71
CA PHE A 75 26.09 34.92 10.22
C PHE A 75 27.59 34.56 10.39
N GLU A 76 28.47 35.56 10.31
CA GLU A 76 29.91 35.43 10.58
C GLU A 76 30.20 35.06 12.05
#